data_AF-W7A5Q1-F1
#
_entry.id   AF-W7A5Q1-F1
#
_cell.length_a   1.000
_cell.length_b   1.000
_cell.length_c   1.000
_cell.angle_alpha   90.00
_cell.angle_beta   90.00
_cell.angle_gamma   90.00
#
_symmetry.space_group_name_H-M   'P 1'
#
loop_
_entity.id
_entity.type
_entity.pdbx_description
1 polymer ?
#
loop_
_entity_poly.entity_id
_entity_poly.type
_entity_poly.pdbx_seq_one_letter_code
_entity_poly.pdbx_strand_id
1 'polypeptide(L)'
;MMRFDHAGWKNESVKFRSAAPLCMSNIPAAVTKRAQREERRKLNNMLMCGGRKRFYFSLPSSRELKNIVKLPLLEREDKQKIIHIWKERYQNDKYVVVDHINIGKYEQIKNNCKNNSHFIIPQRNQNGYTNFYSQFIDHKLLFITALEEYNKLRANSTPYVTLHFFDELKSKEIILTKLNIVNNVITKNQAIKFYNYILSFYSDGNYFPYVSKFNNDSRNFHYDVFIDKFKHMF
;
A
#
# COMPACT_ATOMS: atom_id res chain seq x y z
N MET A 1 6.44 16.33 2.48
CA MET A 1 5.63 15.95 3.65
C MET A 1 4.39 16.83 3.62
N MET A 2 3.35 16.42 2.90
CA MET A 2 2.13 17.23 2.76
C MET A 2 1.21 16.96 3.95
N ARG A 3 0.79 18.05 4.61
CA ARG A 3 -0.27 18.06 5.62
C ARG A 3 -1.60 17.82 4.89
N PHE A 4 -2.35 16.85 5.37
CA PHE A 4 -3.76 16.71 5.00
C PHE A 4 -4.55 17.63 5.93
N ASP A 5 -4.93 18.80 5.43
CA ASP A 5 -5.88 19.66 6.13
C ASP A 5 -7.30 19.16 5.86
N HIS A 6 -8.04 19.03 6.96
CA HIS A 6 -9.38 18.47 7.05
C HIS A 6 -10.42 19.39 6.40
N ALA A 7 -11.28 18.81 5.56
CA ALA A 7 -12.59 19.36 5.24
C ALA A 7 -13.68 18.35 5.67
N GLY A 8 -14.30 18.65 6.82
CA GLY A 8 -15.73 18.50 7.08
C GLY A 8 -16.37 17.12 6.99
N TRP A 9 -16.28 16.33 8.06
CA TRP A 9 -17.33 15.38 8.43
C TRP A 9 -17.84 15.77 9.82
N LYS A 10 -19.02 16.40 9.89
CA LYS A 10 -19.65 16.77 11.18
C LYS A 10 -20.58 15.64 11.62
N ASN A 11 -20.33 15.10 12.81
CA ASN A 11 -21.35 14.49 13.65
C ASN A 11 -21.58 15.41 14.85
N GLU A 12 -22.84 15.63 15.19
CA GLU A 12 -23.31 16.56 16.19
C GLU A 12 -23.05 16.12 17.64
N SER A 13 -22.98 17.14 18.51
CA SER A 13 -23.17 17.16 19.97
C SER A 13 -22.14 16.47 20.87
N VAL A 14 -21.40 17.26 21.66
CA VAL A 14 -21.69 17.59 23.08
C VAL A 14 -20.77 18.76 23.51
N LYS A 15 -21.34 19.79 24.13
CA LYS A 15 -20.63 20.99 24.65
C LYS A 15 -20.00 20.67 26.02
N PHE A 16 -18.75 21.09 26.24
CA PHE A 16 -18.22 21.38 27.58
C PHE A 16 -17.37 22.66 27.56
N ARG A 17 -17.59 23.50 28.59
CA ARG A 17 -17.04 24.85 28.77
C ARG A 17 -15.65 24.83 29.44
N SER A 18 -14.98 25.97 29.27
CA SER A 18 -13.64 26.44 29.70
C SER A 18 -13.09 26.02 31.07
N ALA A 19 -11.75 25.93 31.13
CA ALA A 19 -10.95 26.51 32.21
C ALA A 19 -9.55 26.94 31.70
N ALA A 20 -9.08 28.10 32.18
CA ALA A 20 -7.83 28.79 31.83
C ALA A 20 -6.63 28.31 32.70
N PRO A 21 -5.38 28.76 32.45
CA PRO A 21 -4.16 28.01 32.77
C PRO A 21 -3.57 28.30 34.16
N LEU A 22 -2.83 27.33 34.71
CA LEU A 22 -1.92 27.55 35.84
C LEU A 22 -0.46 27.45 35.40
N CYS A 23 0.26 28.51 35.73
CA CYS A 23 1.69 28.72 35.56
C CYS A 23 2.48 27.91 36.60
N MET A 24 3.58 27.26 36.21
CA MET A 24 4.67 26.85 37.11
C MET A 24 6.02 27.08 36.44
N SER A 25 6.90 27.69 37.22
CA SER A 25 8.14 28.37 36.88
C SER A 25 9.41 27.48 36.85
N ASN A 26 10.39 27.93 36.06
CA ASN A 26 11.84 27.89 36.26
C ASN A 26 12.57 26.53 36.38
N ILE A 27 13.17 26.10 35.25
CA ILE A 27 14.32 25.17 35.20
C ILE A 27 15.51 25.92 34.54
N PRO A 28 16.76 25.84 35.06
CA PRO A 28 17.91 26.56 34.49
C PRO A 28 18.25 26.13 33.06
N ALA A 29 18.33 27.10 32.14
CA ALA A 29 18.50 26.91 30.69
C ALA A 29 19.79 26.17 30.24
N ALA A 30 20.74 25.92 31.14
CA ALA A 30 22.02 25.26 30.82
C ALA A 30 21.94 23.72 30.87
N VAL A 31 21.11 23.15 31.74
CA VAL A 31 20.93 21.69 31.86
C VAL A 31 20.17 21.14 30.63
N THR A 32 19.27 21.95 30.08
CA THR A 32 18.43 21.61 28.92
C THR A 32 19.23 21.53 27.62
N LYS A 33 20.28 22.35 27.44
CA LYS A 33 21.07 22.37 26.19
C LYS A 33 21.97 21.14 26.02
N ARG A 34 22.49 20.57 27.12
CA ARG A 34 23.35 19.37 27.06
C ARG A 34 22.53 18.11 26.79
N ALA A 35 21.38 17.97 27.45
CA ALA A 35 20.42 16.90 27.20
C ALA A 35 19.86 16.95 25.76
N GLN A 36 19.48 18.14 25.27
CA GLN A 36 19.01 18.31 23.89
C GLN A 36 20.08 18.04 22.83
N ARG A 37 21.37 18.30 23.12
CA ARG A 37 22.48 18.03 22.20
C ARG A 37 22.78 16.53 22.12
N GLU A 38 22.64 15.80 23.22
CA GLU A 38 22.84 14.36 23.28
C GLU A 38 21.68 13.60 22.64
N GLU A 39 20.45 14.07 22.82
CA GLU A 39 19.24 13.54 22.17
C GLU A 39 19.24 13.82 20.66
N ARG A 40 19.67 15.02 20.23
CA ARG A 40 19.94 15.31 18.81
C ARG A 40 21.04 14.42 18.24
N ARG A 41 22.07 14.08 19.01
CA ARG A 41 23.14 13.16 18.55
C ARG A 41 22.62 11.72 18.43
N LYS A 42 21.73 11.29 19.32
CA LYS A 42 21.01 9.99 19.19
C LYS A 42 20.07 9.98 17.98
N LEU A 43 19.31 11.05 17.74
CA LEU A 43 18.46 11.19 16.55
C LEU A 43 19.29 11.23 15.25
N ASN A 44 20.41 11.96 15.23
CA ASN A 44 21.28 12.04 14.05
C ASN A 44 21.99 10.71 13.77
N ASN A 45 22.42 9.98 14.81
CA ASN A 45 22.97 8.63 14.64
C ASN A 45 21.91 7.62 14.17
N MET A 46 20.62 7.85 14.46
CA MET A 46 19.51 7.07 13.91
C MET A 46 19.20 7.43 12.44
N LEU A 47 19.64 8.59 11.95
CA LEU A 47 19.43 9.09 10.59
C LEU A 47 20.60 8.85 9.63
N MET A 48 21.68 8.20 10.07
CA MET A 48 22.86 7.91 9.23
C MET A 48 23.05 6.42 8.92
N CYS A 49 21.96 5.75 8.56
CA CYS A 49 22.00 4.47 7.85
C CYS A 49 21.25 4.61 6.52
N GLY A 50 21.98 4.47 5.41
CA GLY A 50 21.48 4.57 4.03
C GLY A 50 20.11 3.91 3.84
N GLY A 51 19.18 4.69 3.30
CA GLY A 51 17.74 4.47 3.34
C GLY A 51 17.26 3.13 2.77
N ARG A 52 17.04 2.17 3.66
CA ARG A 52 15.99 1.16 3.50
C ARG A 52 14.85 1.59 4.39
N LYS A 53 13.67 1.89 3.83
CA LYS A 53 12.44 2.11 4.60
C LYS A 53 12.24 0.86 5.47
N ARG A 54 12.56 0.94 6.77
CA ARG A 54 12.30 -0.14 7.71
C ARG A 54 10.81 -0.11 8.02
N PHE A 55 10.09 -1.14 7.59
CA PHE A 55 8.72 -1.34 8.02
C PHE A 55 8.69 -1.70 9.50
N TYR A 56 7.65 -1.27 10.21
CA TYR A 56 7.42 -1.66 11.60
C TYR A 56 6.95 -3.12 11.74
N PHE A 57 6.67 -3.79 10.62
CA PHE A 57 6.30 -5.20 10.54
C PHE A 57 7.23 -5.91 9.53
N SER A 58 7.34 -7.23 9.65
CA SER A 58 8.06 -8.05 8.66
C SER A 58 7.19 -8.29 7.42
N LEU A 59 7.77 -8.11 6.23
CA LEU A 59 7.05 -8.47 5.01
C LEU A 59 6.82 -9.98 4.94
N PRO A 60 5.62 -10.44 4.54
CA PRO A 60 5.30 -11.87 4.44
C PRO A 60 6.05 -12.57 3.30
N SER A 61 6.67 -11.81 2.39
CA SER A 61 7.42 -12.33 1.26
C SER A 61 8.70 -11.54 1.03
N SER A 62 9.74 -12.25 0.59
CA SER A 62 10.95 -11.62 0.07
C SER A 62 10.62 -10.62 -1.05
N ARG A 63 11.42 -9.56 -1.11
CA ARG A 63 11.38 -8.55 -2.18
C ARG A 63 12.00 -9.05 -3.49
N GLU A 64 12.82 -10.08 -3.44
CA GLU A 64 13.56 -10.63 -4.58
C GLU A 64 13.14 -12.08 -4.85
N LEU A 65 12.94 -12.41 -6.13
CA LEU A 65 12.46 -13.72 -6.60
C LEU A 65 13.44 -14.85 -6.28
N LYS A 66 14.75 -14.60 -6.36
CA LYS A 66 15.80 -15.60 -6.06
C LYS A 66 15.76 -16.16 -4.62
N ASN A 67 15.13 -15.43 -3.69
CA ASN A 67 14.96 -15.89 -2.30
C ASN A 67 13.66 -16.70 -2.13
N ILE A 68 12.84 -16.82 -3.17
CA ILE A 68 11.57 -17.56 -3.19
C ILE A 68 11.74 -18.84 -4.01
N VAL A 69 12.39 -18.74 -5.17
CA VAL A 69 12.60 -19.85 -6.12
C VAL A 69 14.09 -20.00 -6.44
N LYS A 70 14.48 -21.19 -6.92
CA LYS A 70 15.82 -21.42 -7.48
C LYS A 70 15.90 -20.76 -8.87
N LEU A 71 16.20 -19.46 -8.90
CA LEU A 71 16.15 -18.65 -10.13
C LEU A 71 16.94 -19.25 -11.31
N PRO A 72 18.17 -19.77 -11.14
CA PRO A 72 18.92 -20.37 -12.26
C PRO A 72 18.27 -21.61 -12.87
N LEU A 73 17.46 -22.35 -12.11
CA LEU A 73 16.70 -23.48 -12.64
C LEU A 73 15.47 -22.98 -13.40
N LEU A 74 14.77 -22.00 -12.84
CA LEU A 74 13.57 -21.43 -13.43
C LEU A 74 13.88 -20.71 -14.76
N GLU A 75 15.04 -20.06 -14.87
CA GLU A 75 15.52 -19.40 -16.09
C GLU A 75 15.81 -20.38 -17.25
N ARG A 76 16.00 -21.67 -16.97
CA ARG A 76 16.20 -22.70 -18.01
C ARG A 76 14.89 -23.18 -18.62
N GLU A 77 13.78 -22.98 -17.92
CA GLU A 77 12.46 -23.43 -18.36
C GLU A 77 11.84 -22.45 -19.36
N ASP A 78 10.87 -22.93 -20.14
CA ASP A 78 10.09 -22.09 -21.04
C ASP A 78 9.05 -21.25 -20.26
N LYS A 79 8.51 -20.25 -20.95
CA LYS A 79 7.53 -19.30 -20.38
C LYS A 79 6.32 -20.00 -19.74
N GLN A 80 5.73 -20.97 -20.42
CA GLN A 80 4.51 -21.64 -19.93
C GLN A 80 4.81 -22.51 -18.72
N LYS A 81 5.93 -23.24 -18.75
CA LYS A 81 6.36 -24.07 -17.63
C LYS A 81 6.72 -23.25 -16.39
N ILE A 82 7.34 -22.08 -16.54
CA ILE A 82 7.57 -21.15 -15.44
C ILE A 82 6.24 -20.72 -14.79
N ILE A 83 5.26 -20.32 -15.59
CA ILE A 83 3.95 -19.90 -15.10
C ILE A 83 3.25 -21.06 -14.39
N HIS A 84 3.33 -22.26 -14.95
CA HIS A 84 2.77 -23.47 -14.35
C HIS A 84 3.39 -23.76 -12.98
N ILE A 85 4.72 -23.86 -12.89
CA ILE A 85 5.45 -24.10 -11.62
C ILE A 85 5.10 -23.02 -10.59
N TRP A 86 5.01 -21.76 -11.03
CA TRP A 86 4.65 -20.64 -10.16
C TRP A 86 3.24 -20.80 -9.57
N LYS A 87 2.25 -21.15 -10.40
CA LYS A 87 0.86 -21.36 -9.96
C LYS A 87 0.70 -22.61 -9.10
N GLU A 88 1.30 -23.72 -9.53
CA GLU A 88 1.25 -25.01 -8.85
C GLU A 88 1.77 -24.91 -7.41
N ARG A 89 2.87 -24.18 -7.20
CA ARG A 89 3.48 -23.99 -5.88
C ARG A 89 2.52 -23.40 -4.83
N TYR A 90 1.56 -22.58 -5.24
CA TYR A 90 0.66 -21.85 -4.33
C TYR A 90 -0.81 -22.23 -4.51
N GLN A 91 -1.12 -23.27 -5.29
CA GLN A 91 -2.50 -23.64 -5.63
C GLN A 91 -3.37 -23.88 -4.38
N ASN A 92 -2.81 -24.53 -3.36
CA ASN A 92 -3.51 -24.89 -2.12
C ASN A 92 -3.34 -23.85 -1.00
N ASP A 93 -2.60 -22.76 -1.24
CA ASP A 93 -2.39 -21.73 -0.23
C ASP A 93 -3.59 -20.77 -0.19
N LYS A 94 -4.33 -20.76 0.92
CA LYS A 94 -5.50 -19.89 1.10
C LYS A 94 -5.15 -18.42 1.31
N TYR A 95 -3.90 -18.10 1.64
CA TYR A 95 -3.44 -16.75 1.94
C TYR A 95 -2.57 -16.16 0.83
N VAL A 96 -2.42 -16.86 -0.30
CA VAL A 96 -1.62 -16.39 -1.42
C VAL A 96 -2.44 -16.43 -2.70
N VAL A 97 -2.34 -15.35 -3.47
CA VAL A 97 -2.81 -15.26 -4.86
C VAL A 97 -1.58 -15.02 -5.72
N VAL A 98 -1.35 -15.89 -6.69
CA VAL A 98 -0.26 -15.76 -7.66
C VAL A 98 -0.80 -15.71 -9.06
N ASP A 99 -0.19 -14.86 -9.87
CA ASP A 99 -0.38 -14.87 -11.32
C ASP A 99 0.84 -14.24 -12.00
N HIS A 100 0.71 -13.95 -13.28
CA HIS A 100 1.70 -13.29 -14.10
C HIS A 100 1.06 -12.18 -14.94
N ILE A 101 1.85 -11.19 -15.31
CA ILE A 101 1.47 -10.16 -16.28
C ILE A 101 2.58 -10.01 -17.33
N ASN A 102 2.21 -9.47 -18.49
CA ASN A 102 3.18 -9.14 -19.53
C ASN A 102 3.98 -7.87 -19.16
N ILE A 103 5.09 -7.65 -19.85
CA ILE A 103 5.96 -6.48 -19.62
C ILE A 103 5.21 -5.17 -19.85
N GLY A 104 4.43 -5.07 -20.94
CA GLY A 104 3.73 -3.84 -21.29
C GLY A 104 2.80 -3.34 -20.17
N LYS A 105 1.98 -4.23 -19.63
CA LYS A 105 1.08 -3.96 -18.50
C LYS A 105 1.85 -3.54 -17.25
N TYR A 106 2.98 -4.19 -16.97
CA TYR A 106 3.81 -3.84 -15.83
C TYR A 106 4.49 -2.47 -15.98
N GLU A 107 5.04 -2.14 -17.16
CA GLU A 107 5.65 -0.83 -17.38
C GLU A 107 4.60 0.30 -17.31
N GLN A 108 3.35 0.06 -17.76
CA GLN A 108 2.25 0.99 -17.52
C GLN A 108 2.01 1.22 -16.02
N ILE A 109 1.85 0.14 -15.24
CA ILE A 109 1.64 0.23 -13.78
C ILE A 109 2.80 0.98 -13.12
N LYS A 110 4.04 0.61 -13.46
CA LYS A 110 5.27 1.20 -12.92
C LYS A 110 5.38 2.69 -13.22
N ASN A 111 5.03 3.12 -14.43
CA ASN A 111 5.04 4.53 -14.81
C ASN A 111 3.94 5.30 -14.08
N ASN A 112 2.74 4.73 -14.06
CA ASN A 112 1.55 5.33 -13.46
C ASN A 112 1.68 5.48 -11.94
N CYS A 113 2.21 4.48 -11.24
CA CYS A 113 2.35 4.54 -9.78
C CYS A 113 3.45 5.48 -9.28
N LYS A 114 4.37 5.93 -10.14
CA LYS A 114 5.51 6.79 -9.76
C LYS A 114 5.06 8.10 -9.08
N ASN A 115 4.04 8.74 -9.66
CA ASN A 115 3.46 9.98 -9.13
C ASN A 115 2.03 9.79 -8.60
N ASN A 116 1.48 8.58 -8.69
CA ASN A 116 0.11 8.27 -8.31
C ASN A 116 0.09 7.04 -7.42
N SER A 117 0.77 7.08 -6.28
CA SER A 117 1.02 5.88 -5.48
C SER A 117 -0.17 5.47 -4.60
N HIS A 118 -1.23 6.28 -4.53
CA HIS A 118 -2.34 6.09 -3.61
C HIS A 118 -3.65 5.85 -4.34
N PHE A 119 -4.50 4.95 -3.82
CA PHE A 119 -5.86 4.86 -4.33
C PHE A 119 -6.81 4.29 -3.29
N ILE A 120 -8.11 4.35 -3.58
CA ILE A 120 -9.15 3.73 -2.77
C ILE A 120 -9.74 2.51 -3.49
N ILE A 121 -9.99 1.45 -2.73
CA ILE A 121 -10.61 0.22 -3.19
C ILE A 121 -11.88 -0.01 -2.37
N PRO A 122 -13.05 0.23 -2.95
CA PRO A 122 -14.32 -0.09 -2.34
C PRO A 122 -14.56 -1.60 -2.38
N GLN A 123 -14.99 -2.16 -1.26
CA GLN A 123 -15.42 -3.54 -1.14
C GLN A 123 -16.87 -3.55 -0.68
N ARG A 124 -17.78 -4.01 -1.54
CA ARG A 124 -19.20 -4.13 -1.18
C ARG A 124 -19.38 -5.16 -0.06
N ASN A 125 -20.21 -4.80 0.91
CA ASN A 125 -20.65 -5.64 2.02
C ASN A 125 -22.18 -5.50 2.19
N GLN A 126 -22.76 -6.13 3.22
CA GLN A 126 -24.22 -6.09 3.45
C GLN A 126 -24.74 -4.69 3.79
N ASN A 127 -23.90 -3.81 4.36
CA ASN A 127 -24.27 -2.49 4.88
C ASN A 127 -23.73 -1.33 4.00
N GLY A 128 -23.34 -1.61 2.75
CA GLY A 128 -22.74 -0.63 1.84
C GLY A 128 -21.33 -1.03 1.39
N TYR A 129 -20.35 -0.15 1.61
CA TYR A 129 -18.96 -0.35 1.17
C TYR A 129 -17.98 -0.20 2.34
N THR A 130 -17.09 -1.16 2.50
CA THR A 130 -15.86 -1.00 3.29
C THR A 130 -14.77 -0.51 2.36
N ASN A 131 -14.11 0.58 2.72
CA ASN A 131 -13.03 1.15 1.92
C ASN A 131 -11.66 0.68 2.37
N PHE A 132 -10.85 0.28 1.41
CA PHE A 132 -9.45 -0.03 1.58
C PHE A 132 -8.59 1.02 0.89
N TYR A 133 -7.49 1.37 1.53
CA TYR A 133 -6.48 2.27 1.01
C TYR A 133 -5.33 1.46 0.42
N SER A 134 -5.03 1.68 -0.85
CA SER A 134 -3.86 1.10 -1.51
C SER A 134 -2.73 2.10 -1.60
N GLN A 135 -1.51 1.62 -1.38
CA GLN A 135 -0.30 2.42 -1.43
C GLN A 135 0.84 1.64 -2.08
N PHE A 136 1.32 2.10 -3.23
CA PHE A 136 2.61 1.68 -3.75
C PHE A 136 3.73 2.23 -2.84
N ILE A 137 4.50 1.34 -2.24
CA ILE A 137 5.69 1.70 -1.46
C ILE A 137 6.87 2.04 -2.39
N ASP A 138 6.92 1.31 -3.48
CA ASP A 138 7.70 1.51 -4.70
C ASP A 138 6.99 0.74 -5.84
N HIS A 139 7.56 0.73 -7.05
CA HIS A 139 6.94 0.11 -8.22
C HIS A 139 6.83 -1.43 -8.17
N LYS A 140 7.46 -2.10 -7.20
CA LYS A 140 7.41 -3.57 -7.03
C LYS A 140 6.59 -4.02 -5.83
N LEU A 141 6.19 -3.10 -4.95
CA LEU A 141 5.48 -3.44 -3.71
C LEU A 141 4.34 -2.48 -3.46
N LEU A 142 3.14 -3.04 -3.33
CA LEU A 142 1.93 -2.34 -2.94
C LEU A 142 1.36 -2.92 -1.64
N PHE A 143 0.87 -2.04 -0.79
CA PHE A 143 0.11 -2.37 0.42
C PHE A 143 -1.37 -2.02 0.23
N ILE A 144 -2.24 -2.81 0.85
CA ILE A 144 -3.66 -2.53 0.99
C ILE A 144 -4.02 -2.64 2.46
N THR A 145 -4.59 -1.59 3.02
CA THR A 145 -4.99 -1.49 4.44
C THR A 145 -6.44 -1.03 4.52
N ALA A 146 -7.20 -1.46 5.53
CA ALA A 146 -8.50 -0.85 5.81
C ALA A 146 -8.34 0.67 6.02
N LEU A 147 -9.18 1.48 5.36
CA LEU A 147 -9.03 2.94 5.39
C LEU A 147 -9.18 3.50 6.80
N GLU A 148 -10.10 2.95 7.60
CA GLU A 148 -10.31 3.35 9.00
C GLU A 148 -9.05 3.14 9.84
N GLU A 149 -8.36 2.02 9.65
CA GLU A 149 -7.12 1.71 10.36
C GLU A 149 -5.97 2.60 9.89
N TYR A 150 -5.87 2.84 8.58
CA TYR A 150 -4.89 3.77 8.02
C TYR A 150 -5.10 5.20 8.56
N ASN A 151 -6.34 5.64 8.76
CA ASN A 151 -6.60 6.97 9.32
C ASN A 151 -6.15 7.07 10.79
N LYS A 152 -6.24 5.99 11.56
CA LYS A 152 -5.81 5.93 12.96
C LYS A 152 -4.29 5.80 13.12
N LEU A 153 -3.65 4.93 12.33
CA LEU A 153 -2.26 4.52 12.52
C LEU A 153 -1.30 5.04 11.44
N ARG A 154 -1.82 5.50 10.30
CA ARG A 154 -1.07 6.03 9.16
C ARG A 154 0.03 5.05 8.73
N ALA A 155 1.27 5.51 8.65
CA ALA A 155 2.41 4.68 8.25
C ALA A 155 2.70 3.49 9.19
N ASN A 156 2.12 3.47 10.38
CA ASN A 156 2.26 2.38 11.35
C ASN A 156 1.19 1.30 11.19
N SER A 157 0.22 1.46 10.28
CA SER A 157 -0.79 0.43 10.04
C SER A 157 -0.18 -0.82 9.41
N THR A 158 -0.57 -2.00 9.89
CA THR A 158 -0.19 -3.26 9.24
C THR A 158 -1.07 -3.46 8.01
N PRO A 159 -0.50 -3.74 6.82
CA PRO A 159 -1.31 -4.01 5.64
C PRO A 159 -2.11 -5.29 5.82
N TYR A 160 -3.30 -5.32 5.25
CA TYR A 160 -4.15 -6.50 5.21
C TYR A 160 -3.70 -7.41 4.08
N VAL A 161 -3.20 -6.80 3.01
CA VAL A 161 -2.68 -7.47 1.83
C VAL A 161 -1.42 -6.77 1.34
N THR A 162 -0.43 -7.55 0.89
CA THR A 162 0.71 -7.03 0.12
C THR A 162 0.71 -7.61 -1.28
N LEU A 163 1.03 -6.82 -2.30
CA LEU A 163 1.19 -7.25 -3.69
C LEU A 163 2.62 -6.97 -4.15
N HIS A 164 3.30 -8.02 -4.61
CA HIS A 164 4.67 -7.98 -5.10
C HIS A 164 4.71 -8.24 -6.60
N PHE A 165 5.56 -7.48 -7.31
CA PHE A 165 5.91 -7.70 -8.71
C PHE A 165 7.38 -8.13 -8.80
N PHE A 166 7.62 -9.27 -9.46
CA PHE A 166 8.93 -9.86 -9.69
C PHE A 166 9.26 -9.77 -11.17
N ASP A 167 10.28 -9.02 -11.48
CA ASP A 167 10.63 -8.62 -12.84
C ASP A 167 12.00 -9.17 -13.28
N GLU A 168 12.56 -10.08 -12.49
CA GLU A 168 13.80 -10.79 -12.78
C GLU A 168 13.71 -11.66 -14.06
N LEU A 169 12.51 -12.07 -14.46
CA LEU A 169 12.26 -12.88 -15.67
C LEU A 169 11.78 -12.05 -16.87
N LYS A 170 12.06 -10.73 -16.89
CA LYS A 170 11.72 -9.85 -18.02
C LYS A 170 12.27 -10.34 -19.37
N SER A 171 13.46 -10.97 -19.40
CA SER A 171 14.03 -11.51 -20.64
C SER A 171 13.15 -12.60 -21.30
N LYS A 172 12.22 -13.20 -20.54
CA LYS A 172 11.23 -14.17 -21.01
C LYS A 172 9.83 -13.57 -21.18
N GLU A 173 9.71 -12.25 -21.15
CA GLU A 173 8.43 -11.53 -21.29
C GLU A 173 7.39 -11.87 -20.22
N ILE A 174 7.85 -12.10 -18.98
CA ILE A 174 6.97 -12.44 -17.85
C ILE A 174 7.36 -11.59 -16.64
N ILE A 175 6.34 -11.06 -15.98
CA ILE A 175 6.43 -10.49 -14.64
C ILE A 175 5.59 -11.37 -13.73
N LEU A 176 6.22 -12.04 -12.77
CA LEU A 176 5.48 -12.84 -11.79
C LEU A 176 4.92 -11.92 -10.71
N THR A 177 3.73 -12.24 -10.23
CA THR A 177 3.07 -11.46 -9.18
C THR A 177 2.69 -12.38 -8.03
N LYS A 178 2.82 -11.85 -6.80
CA LYS A 178 2.41 -12.52 -5.58
C LYS A 178 1.70 -11.56 -4.66
N LEU A 179 0.43 -11.85 -4.39
CA LEU A 179 -0.34 -11.18 -3.37
C LEU A 179 -0.39 -12.08 -2.14
N ASN A 180 -0.02 -11.54 -0.97
CA ASN A 180 -0.12 -12.22 0.32
C ASN A 180 -1.23 -11.58 1.16
N ILE A 181 -2.07 -12.41 1.74
CA ILE A 181 -3.07 -12.03 2.74
C ILE A 181 -2.38 -12.08 4.10
N VAL A 182 -2.21 -10.92 4.72
CA VAL A 182 -1.57 -10.75 6.03
C VAL A 182 -2.62 -10.76 7.14
N ASN A 183 -3.78 -10.17 6.88
CA ASN A 183 -4.91 -10.14 7.80
C ASN A 183 -6.00 -11.12 7.32
N ASN A 184 -6.35 -12.10 8.15
CA ASN A 184 -7.29 -13.18 7.84
C ASN A 184 -8.75 -12.73 7.68
N VAL A 185 -9.07 -11.47 7.97
CA VAL A 185 -10.36 -10.85 7.66
C VAL A 185 -10.58 -10.80 6.14
N ILE A 186 -9.50 -10.74 5.34
CA ILE A 186 -9.58 -10.78 3.88
C ILE A 186 -9.61 -12.23 3.39
N THR A 187 -10.65 -12.56 2.63
CA THR A 187 -10.77 -13.86 1.96
C THR A 187 -9.94 -13.90 0.67
N LYS A 188 -9.59 -15.11 0.19
CA LYS A 188 -8.90 -15.29 -1.10
C LYS A 188 -9.66 -14.67 -2.28
N ASN A 189 -11.00 -14.75 -2.27
CA ASN A 189 -11.83 -14.15 -3.32
C ASN A 189 -11.78 -12.61 -3.32
N GLN A 190 -11.80 -11.98 -2.13
CA GLN A 190 -11.61 -10.53 -2.02
C GLN A 190 -10.21 -10.12 -2.46
N ALA A 191 -9.18 -10.88 -2.07
CA ALA A 191 -7.81 -10.65 -2.51
C ALA A 191 -7.65 -10.71 -4.04
N ILE A 192 -8.30 -11.68 -4.71
CA ILE A 192 -8.34 -11.75 -6.19
C ILE A 192 -9.01 -10.52 -6.80
N LYS A 193 -10.11 -10.04 -6.21
CA LYS A 193 -10.75 -8.78 -6.64
C LYS A 193 -9.80 -7.60 -6.50
N PHE A 194 -9.15 -7.45 -5.36
CA PHE A 194 -8.16 -6.38 -5.12
C PHE A 194 -7.02 -6.42 -6.13
N TYR A 195 -6.49 -7.62 -6.41
CA TYR A 195 -5.49 -7.84 -7.44
C TYR A 195 -5.96 -7.30 -8.80
N ASN A 196 -7.15 -7.69 -9.24
CA ASN A 196 -7.72 -7.27 -10.52
C ASN A 196 -7.99 -5.76 -10.59
N TYR A 197 -8.47 -5.15 -9.50
CA TYR A 197 -8.68 -3.71 -9.44
C TYR A 197 -7.37 -2.95 -9.57
N ILE A 198 -6.35 -3.32 -8.79
CA ILE A 198 -5.04 -2.67 -8.88
C ILE A 198 -4.48 -2.77 -10.30
N LEU A 199 -4.50 -3.97 -10.89
CA LEU A 199 -4.02 -4.15 -12.25
C LEU A 199 -4.80 -3.30 -13.25
N SER A 200 -6.13 -3.25 -13.16
CA SER A 200 -6.97 -2.55 -14.12
C SER A 200 -6.84 -1.02 -13.98
N PHE A 201 -6.97 -0.50 -12.76
CA PHE A 201 -6.91 0.95 -12.50
C PHE A 201 -5.55 1.57 -12.82
N TYR A 202 -4.46 0.79 -12.72
CA TYR A 202 -3.12 1.30 -12.99
C TYR A 202 -2.59 0.98 -14.40
N SER A 203 -3.24 0.12 -15.18
CA SER A 203 -2.81 -0.19 -16.55
C SER A 203 -3.78 0.25 -17.65
N ASP A 204 -5.06 0.44 -17.35
CA ASP A 204 -6.07 0.81 -18.34
C ASP A 204 -6.20 2.34 -18.46
N GLY A 205 -6.09 2.87 -19.68
CA GLY A 205 -6.21 4.30 -19.95
C GLY A 205 -7.60 4.88 -19.63
N ASN A 206 -8.65 4.06 -19.58
CA ASN A 206 -10.00 4.49 -19.21
C ASN A 206 -10.19 4.57 -17.68
N TYR A 207 -9.42 3.81 -16.91
CA TYR A 207 -9.55 3.73 -15.45
C TYR A 207 -8.48 4.55 -14.72
N PHE A 208 -7.29 4.67 -15.29
CA PHE A 208 -6.19 5.42 -14.70
C PHE A 208 -6.50 6.90 -14.40
N PRO A 209 -7.32 7.63 -15.19
CA PRO A 209 -7.69 9.01 -14.85
C PRO A 209 -8.30 9.16 -13.45
N TYR A 210 -8.99 8.15 -12.91
CA TYR A 210 -9.54 8.19 -11.54
C TYR A 210 -8.44 8.09 -10.49
N VAL A 211 -7.42 7.27 -10.73
CA VAL A 211 -6.24 7.17 -9.87
C VAL A 211 -5.47 8.49 -9.92
N SER A 212 -5.23 9.01 -11.12
CA SER A 212 -4.53 10.28 -11.31
C SER A 212 -5.25 11.44 -10.61
N LYS A 213 -6.58 11.52 -10.77
CA LYS A 213 -7.41 12.52 -10.09
C LYS A 213 -7.36 12.38 -8.57
N PHE A 214 -7.43 11.16 -8.05
CA PHE A 214 -7.33 10.91 -6.61
C PHE A 214 -6.01 11.43 -6.01
N ASN A 215 -4.88 11.29 -6.73
CA ASN A 215 -3.56 11.70 -6.24
C ASN A 215 -3.25 13.19 -6.45
N ASN A 216 -3.64 13.75 -7.60
CA ASN A 216 -3.20 15.09 -8.02
C ASN A 216 -4.31 16.15 -7.95
N ASP A 217 -5.57 15.74 -7.87
CA ASP A 217 -6.73 16.64 -7.84
C ASP A 217 -7.84 16.10 -6.91
N SER A 218 -7.43 15.76 -5.69
CA SER A 218 -8.29 15.12 -4.69
C SER A 218 -9.54 15.95 -4.35
N ARG A 219 -9.46 17.29 -4.44
CA ARG A 219 -10.60 18.20 -4.20
C ARG A 219 -11.76 17.97 -5.17
N ASN A 220 -11.46 17.57 -6.40
CA ASN A 220 -12.47 17.29 -7.43
C ASN A 220 -12.76 15.79 -7.56
N PHE A 221 -12.12 14.93 -6.77
CA PHE A 221 -12.43 13.51 -6.74
C PHE A 221 -13.71 13.29 -5.91
N HIS A 222 -14.83 13.03 -6.58
CA HIS A 222 -16.11 12.75 -5.93
C HIS A 222 -16.31 11.25 -5.78
N TYR A 223 -16.23 10.77 -4.53
CA TYR A 223 -16.32 9.35 -4.21
C TYR A 223 -17.66 8.73 -4.64
N ASP A 224 -18.79 9.40 -4.42
CA ASP A 224 -20.11 8.85 -4.76
C ASP A 224 -20.28 8.63 -6.27
N VAL A 225 -19.75 9.56 -7.08
CA VAL A 225 -19.73 9.45 -8.54
C VAL A 225 -18.83 8.29 -8.99
N PHE A 226 -17.68 8.13 -8.34
CA PHE A 226 -16.79 7.00 -8.59
C PHE A 226 -17.46 5.66 -8.29
N ILE A 227 -18.12 5.54 -7.13
CA ILE A 227 -18.85 4.33 -6.76
C ILE A 227 -19.99 4.04 -7.72
N ASP A 228 -20.84 5.00 -8.03
CA ASP A 228 -21.98 4.75 -8.92
C ASP A 228 -21.54 4.27 -10.31
N LYS A 229 -20.46 4.87 -10.83
CA LYS A 229 -19.88 4.47 -12.12
C LYS A 229 -19.33 3.05 -12.11
N PHE A 230 -18.63 2.66 -11.04
CA PHE A 230 -17.91 1.39 -10.96
C PHE A 230 -18.59 0.34 -10.06
N LYS A 231 -19.84 0.55 -9.64
CA LYS A 231 -20.57 -0.36 -8.74
C LYS A 231 -20.68 -1.79 -9.25
N HIS A 232 -20.68 -1.97 -10.58
CA HIS A 232 -20.70 -3.29 -11.22
C HIS A 232 -19.36 -4.02 -11.13
N MET A 233 -18.26 -3.29 -10.90
CA MET A 233 -16.95 -3.89 -10.67
C MET A 233 -16.78 -4.38 -9.23
N PHE A 234 -17.45 -3.78 -8.24
CA PHE A 234 -17.21 -3.98 -6.81
C PHE A 234 -18.13 -5.04 -6.15
#